data_AF-A0A8I1NPA9-F1
#
_entry.id   AF-A0A8I1NPA9-F1
#
_cell.length_a   1.000
_cell.length_b   1.000
_cell.length_c   1.000
_cell.angle_alpha   90.00
_cell.angle_beta   90.00
_cell.angle_gamma   90.00
#
_symmetry.space_group_name_H-M   'P 1'
#
loop_
_entity.id
_entity.type
_entity.pdbx_description
1 polymer ?
#
loop_
_entity_poly.entity_id
_entity_poly.type
_entity_poly.pdbx_seq_one_letter_code
_entity_poly.pdbx_strand_id
1 'polypeptide(L)'
;MSFFAGVALVAFAAIWLTAVLTLLACVIYSFKAVRRARPDINLWGRDTLWNPLNVLLSSKMLTDEGLRYRHKSLVSLAIFVACVGGTLLFAAITGHLR
;
A
#
# COMPACT_ATOMS: atom_id res chain seq x y z
N MET A 1 -20.06 26.38 -17.14
CA MET A 1 -20.22 25.15 -16.32
C MET A 1 -19.30 24.00 -16.75
N SER A 2 -18.96 23.86 -18.04
CA SER A 2 -18.17 22.73 -18.56
C SER A 2 -16.69 22.68 -18.11
N PHE A 3 -16.07 23.83 -17.83
CA PHE A 3 -14.66 23.90 -17.43
C PHE A 3 -14.38 23.29 -16.05
N PHE A 4 -15.18 23.67 -15.03
CA PHE A 4 -15.04 23.15 -13.66
C PHE A 4 -15.33 21.64 -13.58
N ALA A 5 -16.32 21.16 -14.35
CA ALA A 5 -16.63 19.73 -14.44
C ALA A 5 -15.46 18.95 -15.07
N GLY A 6 -14.84 19.49 -16.13
CA GLY A 6 -13.66 18.88 -16.74
C GLY A 6 -12.47 18.79 -15.80
N VAL A 7 -12.17 19.87 -15.06
CA VAL A 7 -11.08 19.89 -14.07
C VAL A 7 -11.34 18.88 -12.94
N ALA A 8 -12.57 18.79 -12.44
CA ALA A 8 -12.94 17.83 -11.40
C ALA A 8 -12.76 16.38 -11.86
N LEU A 9 -13.12 16.07 -13.11
CA LEU A 9 -13.02 14.72 -13.67
C LEU A 9 -11.55 14.31 -13.89
N VAL A 10 -10.71 15.24 -14.37
CA VAL A 10 -9.26 15.01 -14.49
C VAL A 10 -8.61 14.82 -13.12
N ALA A 11 -8.95 15.64 -12.13
CA ALA A 11 -8.45 15.49 -10.77
C ALA A 11 -8.86 14.15 -10.15
N PHE A 12 -10.12 13.74 -10.33
CA PHE A 12 -10.61 12.44 -9.89
C PHE A 12 -9.82 11.30 -10.54
N ALA A 13 -9.67 11.31 -11.87
CA ALA A 13 -8.89 10.30 -12.59
C ALA A 13 -7.43 10.24 -12.11
N ALA A 14 -6.80 11.39 -11.86
CA ALA A 14 -5.43 11.46 -11.35
C ALA A 14 -5.28 10.87 -9.94
N ILE A 15 -6.25 11.12 -9.05
CA ILE A 15 -6.27 10.55 -7.70
C ILE A 15 -6.40 9.03 -7.76
N TRP A 16 -7.32 8.51 -8.57
CA TRP A 16 -7.51 7.06 -8.72
C TRP A 16 -6.32 6.37 -9.39
N LEU A 17 -5.73 7.00 -10.40
CA LEU A 17 -4.50 6.48 -11.02
C LEU A 17 -3.37 6.41 -9.99
N THR A 18 -3.22 7.45 -9.17
CA THR A 18 -2.22 7.49 -8.08
C THR A 18 -2.49 6.41 -7.03
N ALA A 19 -3.76 6.17 -6.67
CA ALA A 19 -4.15 5.08 -5.78
C ALA A 19 -3.74 3.72 -6.36
N VAL A 20 -4.02 3.44 -7.63
CA VAL A 20 -3.64 2.18 -8.28
C VAL A 20 -2.12 2.01 -8.31
N LEU A 21 -1.37 3.06 -8.68
CA LEU A 21 0.09 3.02 -8.71
C LEU A 21 0.70 2.78 -7.33
N THR A 22 0.17 3.42 -6.30
CA THR A 22 0.64 3.26 -4.91
C THR A 22 0.28 1.89 -4.34
N LEU A 23 -0.87 1.31 -4.72
CA LEU A 23 -1.21 -0.06 -4.40
C LEU A 23 -0.24 -1.06 -5.04
N LEU A 24 0.07 -0.91 -6.33
CA LEU A 24 1.05 -1.74 -7.02
C LEU A 24 2.45 -1.61 -6.39
N ALA A 25 2.88 -0.39 -6.08
CA ALA A 25 4.15 -0.15 -5.38
C ALA A 25 4.18 -0.82 -4.00
N CYS A 26 3.08 -0.75 -3.24
CA CYS A 26 2.92 -1.43 -1.96
C CYS A 26 3.12 -2.95 -2.09
N VAL A 27 2.48 -3.59 -3.07
CA VAL A 27 2.63 -5.04 -3.30
C VAL A 27 4.07 -5.39 -3.67
N ILE A 28 4.68 -4.64 -4.59
CA ILE A 28 6.07 -4.89 -5.04
C ILE A 28 7.06 -4.73 -3.88
N TYR A 29 6.94 -3.65 -3.10
CA TYR A 29 7.82 -3.41 -1.95
C TYR A 29 7.59 -4.41 -0.83
N SER A 30 6.35 -4.86 -0.61
CA SER A 30 6.05 -5.92 0.36
C SER A 30 6.73 -7.23 -0.05
N PHE A 31 6.63 -7.61 -1.33
CA PHE A 31 7.29 -8.81 -1.84
C PHE A 31 8.82 -8.71 -1.76
N LYS A 32 9.39 -7.55 -2.11
CA LYS A 32 10.83 -7.29 -1.95
C LYS A 32 11.28 -7.37 -0.48
N ALA A 33 10.47 -6.85 0.45
CA ALA A 33 10.78 -6.94 1.88
C ALA A 33 10.78 -8.39 2.37
N VAL A 34 9.77 -9.19 2.02
CA VAL A 34 9.69 -10.62 2.38
C VAL A 34 10.89 -11.40 1.81
N ARG A 35 11.29 -11.14 0.56
CA ARG A 35 12.48 -11.77 -0.03
C ARG A 35 13.80 -11.37 0.63
N ARG A 36 13.82 -10.30 1.43
CA ARG A 36 14.98 -9.81 2.19
C ARG A 36 14.86 -10.14 3.68
N ALA A 37 14.11 -11.19 4.03
CA ALA A 37 14.14 -11.78 5.36
C ALA A 37 15.55 -12.26 5.72
N ARG A 38 15.85 -12.34 7.01
CA ARG A 38 17.14 -12.87 7.49
C ARG A 38 17.32 -14.33 7.04
N PRO A 39 18.57 -14.76 6.76
CA PRO A 39 18.85 -16.11 6.25
C PRO A 39 18.41 -17.24 7.19
N ASP A 40 18.30 -16.98 8.51
CA ASP A 40 17.80 -17.94 9.49
C ASP A 40 16.27 -18.14 9.46
N ILE A 41 15.55 -17.40 8.61
CA ILE A 41 14.09 -17.45 8.53
C ILE A 41 13.69 -18.21 7.29
N ASN A 42 13.24 -19.44 7.51
CA ASN A 42 12.67 -20.24 6.44
C ASN A 42 11.20 -19.84 6.24
N LEU A 43 10.90 -19.25 5.07
CA LEU A 43 9.55 -18.76 4.73
C LEU A 43 8.68 -19.81 4.03
N TRP A 44 9.30 -20.89 3.54
CA TRP A 44 8.67 -21.87 2.66
C TRP A 44 8.77 -23.30 3.20
N GLY A 45 9.13 -23.44 4.49
CA GLY A 45 9.21 -24.73 5.18
C GLY A 45 7.83 -25.24 5.62
N ARG A 46 7.64 -26.56 5.60
CA ARG A 46 6.42 -27.22 6.08
C ARG A 46 6.15 -26.99 7.57
N ASP A 47 7.21 -26.72 8.34
CA ASP A 47 7.15 -26.54 9.80
C ASP A 47 7.16 -25.08 10.26
N THR A 48 7.19 -24.12 9.33
CA THR A 48 7.37 -22.72 9.72
C THR A 48 6.06 -21.99 9.98
N LEU A 49 5.84 -21.67 11.26
CA LEU A 49 4.87 -20.70 11.79
C LEU A 49 5.01 -19.26 11.18
N TRP A 50 5.99 -19.06 10.31
CA TRP A 50 6.35 -17.78 9.71
C TRP A 50 5.54 -17.51 8.45
N ASN A 51 4.34 -16.95 8.61
CA ASN A 51 3.57 -16.39 7.51
C ASN A 51 4.29 -15.14 6.95
N PRO A 52 4.40 -14.96 5.61
CA PRO A 52 5.00 -13.77 4.99
C PRO A 52 4.43 -12.43 5.51
N LEU A 53 3.16 -12.38 5.91
CA LEU A 53 2.56 -11.22 6.59
C LEU A 53 3.21 -10.95 7.95
N ASN A 54 3.45 -12.01 8.73
CA ASN A 54 4.06 -11.91 10.05
C ASN A 54 5.53 -11.47 9.96
N VAL A 55 6.24 -11.94 8.92
CA VAL A 55 7.60 -11.49 8.60
C VAL A 55 7.63 -10.02 8.16
N LEU A 56 6.63 -9.57 7.40
CA LEU A 56 6.50 -8.17 7.03
C LEU A 56 6.28 -7.26 8.25
N LEU A 57 5.50 -7.74 9.23
CA LEU A 57 5.14 -6.99 10.44
C LEU A 57 6.24 -7.03 11.52
N SER A 58 7.08 -8.06 11.53
CA SER A 58 8.17 -8.21 12.49
C SER A 58 9.47 -7.55 12.02
N SER A 59 9.91 -6.50 12.73
CA SER A 59 11.15 -5.80 12.40
C SER A 59 12.40 -6.66 12.64
N LYS A 60 12.33 -7.60 13.58
CA LYS A 60 13.44 -8.50 13.94
C LYS A 60 13.75 -9.53 12.84
N MET A 61 12.79 -9.76 11.94
CA MET A 61 12.86 -10.78 10.90
C MET A 61 13.43 -10.28 9.57
N LEU A 62 13.52 -8.97 9.42
CA LEU A 62 14.00 -8.33 8.21
C LEU A 62 15.47 -7.94 8.37
N THR A 63 16.19 -7.95 7.26
CA THR A 63 17.47 -7.26 7.14
C THR A 63 17.26 -5.75 7.11
N ASP A 64 18.31 -4.95 7.28
CA ASP A 64 18.21 -3.48 7.19
C ASP A 64 17.69 -3.01 5.81
N GLU A 65 18.04 -3.73 4.74
CA GLU A 65 17.49 -3.50 3.40
C GLU A 65 16.00 -3.86 3.34
N GLY A 66 15.60 -4.99 3.94
CA GLY A 66 14.21 -5.40 4.08
C GLY A 66 13.35 -4.39 4.85
N LEU A 67 13.89 -3.78 5.92
CA LEU A 67 13.23 -2.72 6.68
C LEU A 67 13.00 -1.46 5.83
N ARG A 68 13.96 -1.09 4.97
CA ARG A 68 13.78 0.05 4.04
C ARG A 68 12.64 -0.22 3.05
N TYR A 69 12.53 -1.42 2.49
CA TYR A 69 11.42 -1.78 1.61
C TYR A 69 10.09 -1.85 2.34
N ARG A 70 10.06 -2.37 3.58
CA ARG A 70 8.88 -2.34 4.44
C ARG A 70 8.42 -0.90 4.68
N HIS A 71 9.33 0.01 5.00
CA HIS A 71 8.99 1.42 5.20
C HIS A 71 8.37 2.03 3.94
N LYS A 72 8.98 1.79 2.77
CA LYS A 72 8.41 2.23 1.48
C LYS A 72 7.03 1.63 1.22
N SER A 73 6.83 0.35 1.52
CA SER A 73 5.52 -0.32 1.43
C SER A 73 4.47 0.36 2.33
N LEU A 74 4.81 0.63 3.59
CA LEU A 74 3.90 1.31 4.52
C LEU A 74 3.57 2.74 4.10
N VAL A 75 4.55 3.48 3.56
CA VAL A 75 4.32 4.82 3.00
C VAL A 75 3.39 4.74 1.79
N SER A 76 3.63 3.80 0.85
CA SER A 76 2.74 3.58 -0.29
C SER A 76 1.32 3.19 0.14
N LEU A 77 1.19 2.35 1.17
CA LEU A 77 -0.11 1.98 1.74
C LEU A 77 -0.80 3.20 2.36
N ALA A 78 -0.08 4.04 3.10
CA ALA A 78 -0.64 5.24 3.70
C ALA A 78 -1.14 6.22 2.62
N ILE A 79 -0.40 6.40 1.53
CA ILE A 79 -0.85 7.24 0.40
C ILE A 79 -2.09 6.64 -0.26
N PHE A 80 -2.12 5.33 -0.49
CA PHE A 80 -3.31 4.64 -1.02
C PHE A 80 -4.54 4.87 -0.13
N VAL A 81 -4.39 4.67 1.18
CA VAL A 81 -5.47 4.90 2.16
C VAL A 81 -5.90 6.36 2.18
N ALA A 82 -4.98 7.31 2.06
CA ALA A 82 -5.34 8.73 1.96
C ALA A 82 -6.12 9.06 0.68
N CYS A 83 -5.71 8.50 -0.47
CA CYS A 83 -6.42 8.71 -1.75
C CYS A 83 -7.82 8.08 -1.72
N VAL A 84 -7.94 6.81 -1.32
CA VAL A 84 -9.22 6.09 -1.31
C VAL A 84 -10.10 6.53 -0.14
N GLY A 85 -9.54 6.59 1.06
CA GLY A 85 -10.25 7.04 2.25
C GLY A 85 -10.70 8.50 2.15
N GLY A 86 -9.87 9.38 1.60
CA GLY A 86 -10.23 10.78 1.38
C GLY A 86 -11.36 10.94 0.37
N THR A 87 -11.33 10.19 -0.74
CA THR A 87 -12.40 10.23 -1.75
C THR A 87 -13.71 9.62 -1.22
N LEU A 88 -13.65 8.52 -0.49
CA LEU A 88 -14.82 7.91 0.16
C LEU A 88 -15.41 8.83 1.25
N LEU A 89 -14.57 9.43 2.09
CA LEU A 89 -15.02 10.37 3.13
C LEU A 89 -15.69 11.59 2.49
N PHE A 90 -15.11 12.13 1.42
CA PHE A 90 -15.73 13.23 0.67
C PHE A 90 -17.09 12.83 0.09
N ALA A 91 -17.21 11.64 -0.51
CA ALA A 91 -18.48 11.11 -0.99
C ALA A 91 -19.50 10.90 0.15
N ALA A 92 -19.04 10.53 1.35
CA ALA A 92 -19.88 10.31 2.53
C ALA A 92 -20.44 11.63 3.04
N ILE A 93 -19.58 12.64 3.20
CA ILE A 93 -19.95 13.98 3.65
C ILE A 93 -20.90 14.65 2.66
N THR A 94 -20.70 14.45 1.36
CA THR A 94 -21.56 15.02 0.31
C THR A 94 -22.86 14.27 0.09
N GLY A 95 -23.13 13.19 0.83
CA GLY A 95 -24.38 12.42 0.74
C GLY A 95 -24.52 11.59 -0.53
N HIS A 96 -23.41 11.37 -1.27
CA HIS A 96 -23.37 10.55 -2.47
C HIS A 96 -23.17 9.05 -2.20
N LEU A 97 -22.83 8.67 -0.96
CA LEU A 97 -22.92 7.29 -0.47
C LEU A 97 -24.34 7.00 -0.02
N ARG A 98 -25.18 6.52 -0.96
CA ARG A 98 -26.50 5.96 -0.68
C ARG A 98 -26.55 4.51 -1.13
#